data_AF-A0A3L7PIJ0-F1
#
_entry.id   AF-A0A3L7PIJ0-F1
#
_cell.length_a   1.000
_cell.length_b   1.000
_cell.length_c   1.000
_cell.angle_alpha   90.00
_cell.angle_beta   90.00
_cell.angle_gamma   90.00
#
_symmetry.space_group_name_H-M   'P 1'
#
loop_
_entity.id
_entity.type
_entity.pdbx_description
1 polymer ?
#
loop_
_entity_poly.entity_id
_entity_poly.type
_entity_poly.pdbx_seq_one_letter_code
_entity_poly.pdbx_strand_id
1 'polypeptide(L)'
;MIGIIVVLGFVALFWVGHINITKVMVNGPIYKQLAGDKDLIADILPPSQFIVEPYLVVCQMNGAKTPEALKDLNTELQNLEKQYRDGHAAWTQEMSLNAVGNEGVVARELLQDSYRPAESFFQIIHGDWKVAIDRGDHATASAITMDQLNPLYEAHRSAILKAVAAAEAQVKQHETEAREAVEYGRVMGIIIAAVVLSLMAIIGAVILKGVLQALAAVTNRMQSMAEADADLTVRLNIQSKDEVGILARHIDHFVDKIASVLGGVKNATDSLGGTAVEMYATSKQQETTIHHFGASTTEIAAAVRQITVTGNELVNTMSEVEGVAKNSAGLAATSRAGL
;
A
#
# COMPACT_ATOMS: atom_id res chain seq x y z
N MET A 1 -9.84 -8.43 -0.90
CA MET A 1 -10.38 -7.24 -1.60
C MET A 1 -9.45 -6.02 -1.47
N ILE A 2 -9.03 -5.63 -0.26
CA ILE A 2 -8.16 -4.46 -0.02
C ILE A 2 -6.80 -4.58 -0.72
N GLY A 3 -6.15 -5.75 -0.62
CA GLY A 3 -4.87 -6.00 -1.31
C GLY A 3 -4.96 -5.81 -2.82
N ILE A 4 -6.11 -6.10 -3.43
CA ILE A 4 -6.31 -5.92 -4.88
C ILE A 4 -6.37 -4.43 -5.22
N ILE A 5 -7.07 -3.61 -4.43
CA ILE A 5 -7.16 -2.16 -4.63
C ILE A 5 -5.78 -1.50 -4.49
N VAL A 6 -4.99 -1.91 -3.49
CA VAL A 6 -3.63 -1.42 -3.28
C VAL A 6 -2.73 -1.78 -4.46
N VAL A 7 -2.75 -3.03 -4.90
CA VAL A 7 -1.97 -3.49 -6.06
C VAL A 7 -2.37 -2.73 -7.32
N LEU A 8 -3.67 -2.56 -7.58
CA LEU A 8 -4.15 -1.79 -8.73
C LEU A 8 -3.70 -0.32 -8.68
N GLY A 9 -3.69 0.31 -7.50
CA GLY A 9 -3.18 1.66 -7.30
C GLY A 9 -1.68 1.79 -7.60
N PHE A 10 -0.87 0.84 -7.10
CA PHE A 10 0.57 0.80 -7.40
C PHE A 10 0.85 0.52 -8.88
N VAL A 11 0.09 -0.37 -9.52
CA VAL A 11 0.20 -0.64 -10.96
C VAL A 11 -0.14 0.61 -11.78
N ALA A 12 -1.19 1.34 -11.41
CA ALA A 12 -1.56 2.60 -12.08
C ALA A 12 -0.46 3.66 -11.94
N LEU A 13 0.10 3.84 -10.75
CA LEU A 13 1.23 4.76 -10.51
C LEU A 13 2.48 4.35 -11.30
N PHE A 14 2.80 3.06 -11.32
CA PHE A 14 3.92 2.53 -12.09
C PHE A 14 3.71 2.76 -13.59
N TRP A 15 2.50 2.52 -14.10
CA TRP A 15 2.15 2.71 -15.51
C TRP A 15 2.29 4.18 -15.94
N VAL A 16 1.75 5.12 -15.15
CA VAL A 16 1.88 6.57 -15.41
C VAL A 16 3.34 7.02 -15.34
N GLY A 17 4.08 6.58 -14.32
CA GLY A 17 5.50 6.85 -14.19
C GLY A 17 6.30 6.32 -15.39
N HIS A 18 6.00 5.10 -15.83
CA HIS A 18 6.65 4.47 -16.98
C HIS A 18 6.40 5.25 -18.27
N ILE A 19 5.15 5.69 -18.53
CA ILE A 19 4.82 6.52 -19.70
C ILE A 19 5.57 7.85 -19.67
N ASN A 20 5.64 8.53 -18.52
CA ASN A 20 6.32 9.82 -18.41
C ASN A 20 7.84 9.68 -18.61
N ILE A 21 8.46 8.67 -17.99
CA ILE A 21 9.90 8.42 -18.10
C ILE A 21 10.28 8.04 -19.54
N THR A 22 9.52 7.16 -20.20
CA THR A 22 9.82 6.72 -21.58
C THR A 22 9.67 7.83 -22.61
N LYS A 23 8.82 8.84 -22.37
CA LYS A 23 8.70 10.02 -23.23
C LYS A 23 9.91 10.96 -23.15
N VAL A 24 10.54 11.07 -21.98
CA VAL A 24 11.52 12.12 -21.64
C VAL A 24 12.96 11.59 -21.56
N MET A 25 13.15 10.28 -21.39
CA MET A 25 14.48 9.65 -21.36
C MET A 25 15.28 9.93 -22.64
N VAL A 26 16.61 9.79 -22.54
CA VAL A 26 17.52 9.78 -23.70
C VAL A 26 17.03 8.70 -24.68
N ASN A 27 16.82 9.06 -25.94
CA ASN A 27 16.10 8.30 -27.00
C ASN A 27 14.57 8.28 -26.96
N GLY A 28 13.92 8.97 -26.02
CA GLY A 28 12.49 9.21 -26.02
C GLY A 28 12.06 10.14 -27.17
N PRO A 29 10.78 10.12 -27.58
CA PRO A 29 10.28 10.92 -28.70
C PRO A 29 10.53 12.43 -28.54
N ILE A 30 10.36 12.97 -27.32
CA ILE A 30 10.59 14.40 -27.04
C ILE A 30 12.09 14.73 -27.09
N TYR A 31 12.93 13.86 -26.54
CA TYR A 31 14.38 14.03 -26.61
C TYR A 31 14.88 13.98 -28.06
N LYS A 32 14.36 13.07 -28.89
CA LYS A 32 14.73 12.94 -30.30
C LYS A 32 14.32 14.15 -31.13
N GLN A 33 13.13 14.73 -30.87
CA GLN A 33 12.74 15.99 -31.49
C GLN A 33 13.68 17.12 -31.07
N LEU A 34 13.91 17.29 -29.77
CA LEU A 34 14.76 18.38 -29.27
C LEU A 34 16.23 18.25 -29.71
N ALA A 35 16.76 17.03 -29.78
CA ALA A 35 18.08 16.76 -30.33
C ALA A 35 18.11 17.03 -31.85
N GLY A 36 17.11 16.55 -32.59
CA GLY A 36 16.98 16.80 -34.02
C GLY A 36 16.86 18.29 -34.38
N ASP A 37 16.11 19.07 -33.60
CA ASP A 37 15.99 20.52 -33.84
C ASP A 37 17.29 21.27 -33.47
N LYS A 38 18.05 20.78 -32.48
CA LYS A 38 19.36 21.33 -32.12
C LYS A 38 20.44 20.96 -33.12
N ASP A 39 20.40 19.74 -33.65
CA ASP A 39 21.24 19.29 -34.75
C ASP A 39 20.86 20.03 -36.03
N LEU A 40 19.57 20.28 -36.28
CA LEU A 40 19.09 21.12 -37.39
C LEU A 40 19.62 22.55 -37.30
N ILE A 41 19.60 23.18 -36.13
CA ILE A 41 20.23 24.50 -35.95
C ILE A 41 21.74 24.40 -36.21
N ALA A 42 22.41 23.37 -35.71
CA ALA A 42 23.85 23.15 -35.95
C ALA A 42 24.18 22.88 -37.43
N ASP A 43 23.27 22.24 -38.16
CA ASP A 43 23.38 21.86 -39.58
C ASP A 43 22.78 22.91 -40.55
N ILE A 44 21.99 23.89 -40.06
CA ILE A 44 21.70 25.16 -40.76
C ILE A 44 22.84 26.18 -40.54
N LEU A 45 23.63 25.99 -39.48
CA LEU A 45 24.85 26.75 -39.17
C LEU A 45 26.18 26.27 -39.81
N PRO A 46 26.29 25.31 -40.76
CA PRO A 46 27.53 25.10 -41.46
C PRO A 46 27.73 26.28 -42.43
N PRO A 47 28.99 26.68 -42.64
CA PRO A 47 29.34 27.69 -43.65
C PRO A 47 28.90 27.31 -45.07
N SER A 48 28.49 26.05 -45.31
CA SER A 48 28.09 25.55 -46.63
C SER A 48 26.79 26.15 -47.18
N GLN A 49 25.91 26.75 -46.36
CA GLN A 49 24.70 27.42 -46.87
C GLN A 49 24.80 28.95 -46.91
N PHE A 50 25.97 29.50 -46.56
CA PHE A 50 26.24 30.94 -46.67
C PHE A 50 27.14 31.24 -47.86
N ILE A 51 26.78 32.24 -48.67
CA ILE A 51 27.70 32.77 -49.69
C ILE A 51 28.71 33.80 -49.14
N VAL A 52 28.95 33.82 -47.83
CA VAL A 52 29.90 34.76 -47.19
C VAL A 52 31.34 34.48 -47.59
N GLU A 53 31.75 33.22 -47.61
CA GLU A 53 33.09 32.81 -48.05
C GLU A 53 33.28 33.06 -49.56
N PRO A 54 32.35 32.65 -50.46
CA PRO A 54 32.38 33.07 -51.85
C PRO A 54 32.49 34.59 -52.06
N TYR A 55 31.73 35.38 -51.30
CA TYR A 55 31.78 36.84 -51.38
C TYR A 55 33.14 37.41 -50.95
N LEU A 56 33.74 36.86 -49.90
CA LEU A 56 35.08 37.22 -49.46
C LEU A 56 36.13 36.90 -50.53
N VAL A 57 36.06 35.72 -51.13
CA VAL A 57 36.99 35.30 -52.20
C VAL A 57 36.87 36.23 -53.42
N VAL A 58 35.65 36.60 -53.81
CA VAL A 58 35.41 37.63 -54.86
C VAL A 58 36.09 38.96 -54.50
N CYS A 59 35.93 39.43 -53.26
CA CYS A 59 36.58 40.65 -52.80
C CYS A 59 38.12 40.55 -52.82
N GLN A 60 38.68 39.39 -52.46
CA GLN A 60 40.12 39.13 -52.52
C GLN A 60 40.63 39.09 -53.97
N MET A 61 39.88 38.45 -54.88
CA MET A 61 40.21 38.39 -56.31
C MET A 61 40.21 39.78 -56.95
N ASN A 62 39.30 40.68 -56.55
CA ASN A 62 39.32 42.08 -57.02
C ASN A 62 40.64 42.79 -56.67
N GLY A 63 41.31 42.44 -55.56
CA GLY A 63 42.56 43.05 -55.11
C GLY A 63 43.83 42.23 -55.43
N ALA A 64 43.69 41.05 -56.03
CA ALA A 64 44.80 40.14 -56.29
C ALA A 64 45.71 40.66 -57.41
N LYS A 65 47.03 40.67 -57.16
CA LYS A 65 48.03 41.25 -58.08
C LYS A 65 48.84 40.21 -58.85
N THR A 66 48.80 38.95 -58.44
CA THR A 66 49.59 37.87 -59.04
C THR A 66 48.68 36.84 -59.72
N PRO A 67 49.05 36.32 -60.90
CA PRO A 67 48.30 35.26 -61.58
C PRO A 67 48.17 33.98 -60.74
N GLU A 68 49.17 33.68 -59.92
CA GLU A 68 49.15 32.54 -59.00
C GLU A 68 48.07 32.68 -57.92
N ALA A 69 47.98 33.85 -57.28
CA ALA A 69 46.93 34.12 -56.30
C ALA A 69 45.53 34.07 -56.92
N LEU A 70 45.36 34.60 -58.14
CA LEU A 70 44.09 34.52 -58.86
C LEU A 70 43.69 33.07 -59.19
N LYS A 71 44.66 32.22 -59.53
CA LYS A 71 44.42 30.79 -59.80
C LYS A 71 43.97 30.04 -58.55
N ASP A 72 44.64 30.29 -57.42
CA ASP A 72 44.31 29.64 -56.15
C ASP A 72 42.92 30.07 -55.66
N LEU A 73 42.64 31.38 -55.66
CA LEU A 73 41.34 31.93 -55.28
C LEU A 73 40.20 31.45 -56.21
N ASN A 74 40.46 31.33 -57.51
CA ASN A 74 39.47 30.77 -58.43
C ASN A 74 39.16 29.29 -58.11
N THR A 75 40.17 28.52 -57.71
CA THR A 75 39.99 27.12 -57.31
C THR A 75 39.17 27.03 -56.02
N GLU A 76 39.47 27.90 -55.05
CA GLU A 76 38.70 28.02 -53.81
C GLU A 76 37.24 28.39 -54.07
N LEU A 77 36.99 29.40 -54.92
CA LEU A 77 35.63 29.83 -55.28
C LEU A 77 34.81 28.70 -55.92
N GLN A 78 35.42 27.92 -56.82
CA GLN A 78 34.78 26.76 -57.45
C GLN A 78 34.43 25.66 -56.43
N ASN A 79 35.32 25.42 -55.47
CA ASN A 79 35.06 24.45 -54.40
C ASN A 79 33.94 24.92 -53.48
N LEU A 80 33.91 26.20 -53.11
CA LEU A 80 32.88 26.79 -52.27
C LEU A 80 31.51 26.79 -52.96
N GLU A 81 31.44 27.14 -54.25
CA GLU A 81 30.19 27.03 -55.03
C GLU A 81 29.69 25.59 -55.07
N LYS A 82 30.58 24.63 -55.32
CA LYS A 82 30.21 23.21 -55.31
C LYS A 82 29.64 22.80 -53.95
N GLN A 83 30.32 23.14 -52.84
CA GLN A 83 29.84 22.84 -51.49
C GLN A 83 28.47 23.47 -51.22
N TYR A 84 28.25 24.70 -51.69
CA TYR A 84 26.96 25.37 -51.57
C TYR A 84 25.84 24.63 -52.29
N ARG A 85 26.07 24.26 -53.56
CA ARG A 85 25.09 23.53 -54.39
C ARG A 85 24.81 22.13 -53.82
N ASP A 86 25.85 21.41 -53.42
CA ASP A 86 25.73 20.08 -52.81
C ASP A 86 24.92 20.15 -51.50
N GLY A 87 25.22 21.14 -50.64
CA GLY A 87 24.48 21.36 -49.39
C GLY A 87 23.01 21.72 -49.64
N HIS A 88 22.73 22.59 -50.61
CA HIS A 88 21.36 22.98 -50.95
C HIS A 88 20.55 21.78 -51.49
N ALA A 89 21.18 20.94 -52.31
CA ALA A 89 20.56 19.73 -52.83
C ALA A 89 20.23 18.71 -51.72
N ALA A 90 21.10 18.58 -50.72
CA ALA A 90 20.84 17.74 -49.54
C ALA A 90 19.63 18.26 -48.75
N TRP A 91 19.61 19.55 -48.42
CA TRP A 91 18.50 20.15 -47.67
C TRP A 91 17.15 20.08 -48.40
N THR A 92 17.17 20.16 -49.73
CA THR A 92 15.96 20.00 -50.56
C THR A 92 15.35 18.59 -50.44
N GLN A 93 16.15 17.57 -50.14
CA GLN A 93 15.66 16.21 -49.93
C GLN A 93 15.09 16.00 -48.52
N GLU A 94 15.60 16.74 -47.53
CA GLU A 94 15.23 16.58 -46.12
C GLU A 94 14.05 17.47 -45.71
N MET A 95 13.93 18.67 -46.26
CA MET A 95 12.91 19.64 -45.88
C MET A 95 11.73 19.68 -46.85
N SER A 96 10.53 19.91 -46.31
CA SER A 96 9.32 20.10 -47.10
C SER A 96 8.90 21.56 -47.14
N LEU A 97 8.78 22.12 -48.35
CA LEU A 97 8.23 23.46 -48.57
C LEU A 97 6.76 23.62 -48.14
N ASN A 98 6.05 22.49 -48.01
CA ASN A 98 4.66 22.45 -47.56
C ASN A 98 4.53 22.26 -46.03
N ALA A 99 5.65 22.24 -45.30
CA ALA A 99 5.63 22.19 -43.85
C ALA A 99 4.90 23.41 -43.26
N VAL A 100 4.27 23.22 -42.11
CA VAL A 100 3.45 24.24 -41.44
C VAL A 100 4.25 24.84 -40.29
N GLY A 101 3.93 26.08 -39.91
CA GLY A 101 4.60 26.74 -38.78
C GLY A 101 6.04 27.12 -39.10
N ASN A 102 6.90 27.10 -38.07
CA ASN A 102 8.29 27.53 -38.18
C ASN A 102 9.12 26.64 -39.11
N GLU A 103 8.85 25.34 -39.15
CA GLU A 103 9.50 24.41 -40.09
C GLU A 103 9.30 24.84 -41.55
N GLY A 104 8.08 25.26 -41.91
CA GLY A 104 7.77 25.79 -43.23
C GLY A 104 8.42 27.14 -43.52
N VAL A 105 8.64 27.96 -42.49
CA VAL A 105 9.37 29.22 -42.64
C VAL A 105 10.85 28.93 -42.90
N VAL A 106 11.47 28.03 -42.14
CA VAL A 106 12.85 27.58 -42.35
C VAL A 106 13.03 27.05 -43.78
N ALA A 107 12.15 26.13 -44.21
CA ALA A 107 12.22 25.54 -45.54
C ALA A 107 12.10 26.58 -46.66
N ARG A 108 11.19 27.57 -46.56
CA ARG A 108 11.05 28.63 -47.57
C ARG A 108 12.26 29.56 -47.60
N GLU A 109 12.70 30.04 -46.45
CA GLU A 109 13.80 30.99 -46.36
C GLU A 109 15.13 30.35 -46.79
N LEU A 110 15.36 29.09 -46.41
CA LEU A 110 16.58 28.34 -46.77
C LEU A 110 16.57 27.82 -48.22
N LEU A 111 15.45 27.26 -48.70
CA LEU A 111 15.41 26.60 -50.01
C LEU A 111 14.99 27.52 -51.17
N GLN A 112 14.38 28.67 -50.91
CA GLN A 112 13.93 29.58 -51.97
C GLN A 112 14.52 30.97 -51.82
N ASP A 113 14.25 31.63 -50.69
CA ASP A 113 14.52 33.06 -50.57
C ASP A 113 16.02 33.38 -50.45
N SER A 114 16.80 32.49 -49.83
CA SER A 114 18.26 32.58 -49.81
C SER A 114 18.90 32.03 -51.08
N TYR A 115 18.31 31.00 -51.70
CA TYR A 115 18.89 30.32 -52.85
C TYR A 115 18.83 31.16 -54.13
N ARG A 116 17.71 31.85 -54.38
CA ARG A 116 17.53 32.71 -55.56
C ARG A 116 18.63 33.79 -55.69
N PRO A 117 18.94 34.61 -54.67
CA PRO A 117 20.02 35.59 -54.77
C PRO A 117 21.40 34.96 -54.88
N ALA A 118 21.65 33.82 -54.23
CA ALA A 118 22.92 33.09 -54.37
C ALA A 118 23.13 32.55 -55.79
N GLU A 119 22.09 32.03 -56.44
CA GLU A 119 22.16 31.57 -57.82
C GLU A 119 22.48 32.73 -58.77
N SER A 120 21.80 33.88 -58.60
CA SER A 120 22.13 35.09 -59.37
C SER A 120 23.56 35.58 -59.09
N PHE A 121 24.04 35.47 -57.85
CA PHE A 121 25.40 35.82 -57.46
C PHE A 121 26.44 34.97 -58.20
N PHE A 122 26.29 33.64 -58.23
CA PHE A 122 27.19 32.75 -58.97
C PHE A 122 27.11 32.97 -60.49
N GLN A 123 25.92 33.26 -61.03
CA GLN A 123 25.76 33.58 -62.46
C GLN A 123 26.54 34.84 -62.87
N ILE A 124 26.49 35.91 -62.06
CA ILE A 124 27.23 37.15 -62.34
C ILE A 124 28.74 36.92 -62.21
N ILE A 125 29.16 36.13 -61.21
CA ILE A 125 30.56 35.72 -61.04
C ILE A 125 31.08 35.04 -62.30
N HIS A 126 30.37 34.05 -62.85
CA HIS A 126 30.80 33.33 -64.05
C HIS A 126 30.68 34.13 -65.35
N GLY A 127 29.98 35.27 -65.32
CA GLY A 127 29.76 36.15 -66.46
C GLY A 127 30.71 37.35 -66.48
N ASP A 128 30.13 38.54 -66.49
CA ASP A 128 30.84 39.81 -66.70
C ASP A 128 31.93 40.06 -65.65
N TRP A 129 31.73 39.61 -64.41
CA TRP A 129 32.73 39.75 -63.36
C TRP A 129 34.01 38.94 -63.65
N LYS A 130 33.88 37.66 -64.05
CA LYS A 130 35.04 36.82 -64.43
C LYS A 130 35.79 37.41 -65.62
N VAL A 131 35.05 37.94 -66.61
CA VAL A 131 35.66 38.59 -67.78
C VAL A 131 36.49 39.81 -67.37
N ALA A 132 36.02 40.61 -66.41
CA ALA A 132 36.77 41.75 -65.87
C ALA A 132 38.05 41.31 -65.14
N ILE A 133 37.95 40.28 -64.30
CA ILE A 133 39.10 39.68 -63.60
C ILE A 133 40.15 39.12 -64.57
N ASP A 134 39.73 38.39 -65.60
CA ASP A 134 40.64 37.77 -66.58
C ASP A 134 41.38 38.81 -67.45
N ARG A 135 40.77 39.99 -67.63
CA ARG A 135 41.38 41.13 -68.34
C ARG A 135 42.25 42.00 -67.44
N GLY A 136 42.28 41.73 -66.12
CA GLY A 136 42.94 42.59 -65.13
C GLY A 136 42.24 43.93 -64.90
N ASP A 137 40.96 44.05 -65.28
CA ASP A 137 40.15 45.26 -65.06
C ASP A 137 39.54 45.24 -63.65
N HIS A 138 40.40 45.49 -62.67
CA HIS A 138 40.03 45.49 -61.25
C HIS A 138 39.00 46.58 -60.89
N ALA A 139 38.93 47.67 -61.66
CA ALA A 139 37.98 48.76 -61.41
C ALA A 139 36.57 48.32 -61.77
N THR A 140 36.39 47.74 -62.96
CA THR A 140 35.09 47.18 -63.38
C THR A 140 34.69 46.01 -62.49
N ALA A 141 35.62 45.11 -62.15
CA ALA A 141 35.34 43.99 -61.24
C ALA A 141 34.86 44.48 -59.87
N SER A 142 35.51 45.51 -59.30
CA SER A 142 35.11 46.11 -58.02
C SER A 142 33.76 46.79 -58.09
N ALA A 143 33.44 47.49 -59.20
CA ALA A 143 32.13 48.10 -59.41
C ALA A 143 31.02 47.04 -59.48
N ILE A 144 31.21 45.96 -60.25
CA ILE A 144 30.27 44.83 -60.32
C ILE A 144 30.07 44.21 -58.93
N THR A 145 31.14 44.03 -58.16
CA THR A 145 31.03 43.48 -56.80
C THR A 145 30.20 44.38 -55.89
N MET A 146 30.41 45.69 -55.90
CA MET A 146 29.72 46.61 -55.00
C MET A 146 28.27 46.89 -55.43
N ASP A 147 28.02 47.03 -56.74
CA ASP A 147 26.72 47.48 -57.25
C ASP A 147 25.76 46.31 -57.53
N GLN A 148 26.30 45.12 -57.84
CA GLN A 148 25.48 43.96 -58.23
C GLN A 148 25.60 42.80 -57.24
N LEU A 149 26.81 42.39 -56.86
CA LEU A 149 27.01 41.22 -55.99
C LEU A 149 26.67 41.52 -54.52
N ASN A 150 27.01 42.70 -54.01
CA ASN A 150 26.75 43.06 -52.61
C ASN A 150 25.25 43.10 -52.25
N PRO A 151 24.35 43.67 -53.08
CA PRO A 151 22.90 43.57 -52.83
C PRO A 151 22.38 42.13 -52.80
N LEU A 152 22.92 41.24 -53.65
CA LEU A 152 22.56 39.82 -53.65
C LEU A 152 23.07 39.11 -52.40
N TYR A 153 24.29 39.41 -51.97
CA TYR A 153 24.85 38.93 -50.71
C TYR A 153 23.97 39.34 -49.52
N GLU A 154 23.58 40.61 -49.41
CA GLU A 154 22.73 41.09 -48.32
C GLU A 154 21.33 40.47 -48.34
N ALA A 155 20.75 40.29 -49.54
CA ALA A 155 19.46 39.61 -49.69
C ALA A 155 19.53 38.15 -49.23
N HIS A 156 20.56 37.41 -49.66
CA HIS A 156 20.82 36.04 -49.21
C HIS A 156 21.02 35.98 -47.69
N ARG A 157 21.91 36.83 -47.14
CA ARG A 157 22.20 36.90 -45.71
C ARG A 157 20.94 37.19 -44.90
N SER A 158 20.08 38.10 -45.37
CA SER A 158 18.82 38.40 -44.70
C SER A 158 17.88 37.19 -44.64
N ALA A 159 17.75 36.44 -45.74
CA ALA A 159 16.93 35.23 -45.79
C ALA A 159 17.47 34.14 -44.84
N ILE A 160 18.79 33.89 -44.85
CA ILE A 160 19.38 32.91 -43.93
C ILE A 160 19.15 33.33 -42.46
N LEU A 161 19.31 34.61 -42.11
CA LEU A 161 19.06 35.07 -40.74
C LEU A 161 17.60 34.88 -40.31
N LYS A 162 16.62 35.00 -41.22
CA LYS A 162 15.23 34.68 -40.93
C LYS A 162 15.02 33.18 -40.74
N ALA A 163 15.67 32.34 -41.56
CA ALA A 163 15.65 30.89 -41.38
C ALA A 163 16.20 30.49 -40.00
N VAL A 164 17.34 31.06 -39.59
CA VAL A 164 17.92 30.84 -38.25
C VAL A 164 16.95 31.28 -37.15
N ALA A 165 16.37 32.48 -37.25
CA ALA A 165 15.41 32.97 -36.26
C ALA A 165 14.16 32.08 -36.17
N ALA A 166 13.68 31.54 -37.29
CA ALA A 166 12.55 30.61 -37.33
C ALA A 166 12.92 29.26 -36.70
N ALA A 167 14.12 28.73 -36.97
CA ALA A 167 14.64 27.50 -36.37
C ALA A 167 14.81 27.64 -34.85
N GLU A 168 15.37 28.76 -34.38
CA GLU A 168 15.46 29.09 -32.94
C GLU A 168 14.08 29.17 -32.28
N ALA A 169 13.11 29.78 -32.96
CA ALA A 169 11.73 29.84 -32.47
C ALA A 169 11.09 28.45 -32.39
N GLN A 170 11.38 27.56 -33.35
CA GLN A 170 10.93 26.17 -33.34
C GLN A 170 11.50 25.39 -32.17
N VAL A 171 12.82 25.46 -31.93
CA VAL A 171 13.46 24.84 -30.76
C VAL A 171 12.80 25.33 -29.47
N LYS A 172 12.58 26.64 -29.34
CA LYS A 172 11.97 27.20 -28.13
C LYS A 172 10.53 26.73 -27.93
N GLN A 173 9.76 26.59 -29.00
CA GLN A 173 8.41 26.04 -28.95
C GLN A 173 8.43 24.59 -28.45
N HIS A 174 9.27 23.74 -29.05
CA HIS A 174 9.38 22.33 -28.66
C HIS A 174 9.94 22.15 -27.25
N GLU A 175 10.87 23.02 -26.79
CA GLU A 175 11.30 23.04 -25.37
C GLU A 175 10.14 23.37 -24.42
N THR A 176 9.24 24.27 -24.82
CA THR A 176 8.08 24.66 -24.01
C THR A 176 7.05 23.54 -23.96
N GLU A 177 6.69 22.95 -25.11
CA GLU A 177 5.79 21.80 -25.21
C GLU A 177 6.31 20.60 -24.40
N ALA A 178 7.62 20.34 -24.48
CA ALA A 178 8.28 19.31 -23.69
C ALA A 178 8.14 19.56 -22.18
N ARG A 179 8.37 20.79 -21.72
CA ARG A 179 8.22 21.18 -20.31
C ARG A 179 6.79 21.04 -19.83
N GLU A 180 5.82 21.50 -20.62
CA GLU A 180 4.40 21.36 -20.28
C GLU A 180 3.98 19.90 -20.17
N ALA A 181 4.39 19.05 -21.12
CA ALA A 181 4.10 17.61 -21.07
C ALA A 181 4.65 16.95 -19.80
N VAL A 182 5.85 17.33 -19.36
CA VAL A 182 6.46 16.85 -18.10
C VAL A 182 5.65 17.31 -16.88
N GLU A 183 5.26 18.58 -16.82
CA GLU A 183 4.47 19.13 -15.71
C GLU A 183 3.08 18.51 -15.62
N TYR A 184 2.37 18.34 -16.74
CA TYR A 184 1.09 17.63 -16.77
C TYR A 184 1.23 16.18 -16.26
N GLY A 185 2.27 15.48 -16.70
CA GLY A 185 2.57 14.12 -16.24
C GLY A 185 2.82 14.05 -14.74
N ARG A 186 3.56 15.02 -14.19
CA ARG A 186 3.85 15.12 -12.75
C ARG A 186 2.60 15.40 -11.93
N VAL A 187 1.79 16.39 -12.31
CA VAL A 187 0.55 16.76 -11.61
C VAL A 187 -0.43 15.58 -11.62
N MET A 188 -0.61 14.91 -12.76
CA MET A 188 -1.46 13.72 -12.86
C MET A 188 -0.98 12.60 -11.92
N GLY A 189 0.34 12.36 -11.86
CA GLY A 189 0.92 11.39 -10.95
C GLY A 189 0.64 11.70 -9.47
N ILE A 190 0.76 12.97 -9.08
CA ILE A 190 0.45 13.44 -7.71
C ILE A 190 -1.04 13.24 -7.39
N ILE A 191 -1.95 13.58 -8.31
CA ILE A 191 -3.39 13.39 -8.12
C ILE A 191 -3.72 11.91 -7.92
N ILE A 192 -3.20 11.03 -8.76
CA ILE A 192 -3.42 9.58 -8.64
C ILE A 192 -2.88 9.07 -7.29
N ALA A 193 -1.69 9.49 -6.89
CA ALA A 193 -1.12 9.11 -5.59
C ALA A 193 -1.99 9.59 -4.42
N ALA A 194 -2.48 10.83 -4.48
CA ALA A 194 -3.37 11.38 -3.46
C ALA A 194 -4.70 10.62 -3.37
N VAL A 195 -5.29 10.24 -4.51
CA VAL A 195 -6.53 9.44 -4.55
C VAL A 195 -6.30 8.05 -3.96
N VAL A 196 -5.22 7.37 -4.33
CA VAL A 196 -4.88 6.04 -3.79
C VAL A 196 -4.65 6.11 -2.27
N LEU A 197 -3.88 7.09 -1.79
CA LEU A 197 -3.64 7.29 -0.36
C LEU A 197 -4.93 7.60 0.40
N SER A 198 -5.80 8.45 -0.16
CA SER A 198 -7.09 8.79 0.45
C SER A 198 -8.00 7.56 0.54
N LEU A 199 -8.09 6.75 -0.51
CA LEU A 199 -8.86 5.50 -0.50
C LEU A 199 -8.30 4.51 0.53
N MET A 200 -6.98 4.37 0.64
CA MET A 200 -6.35 3.53 1.66
C MET A 200 -6.69 4.01 3.08
N ALA A 201 -6.64 5.32 3.31
CA ALA A 201 -6.99 5.91 4.61
C ALA A 201 -8.46 5.67 4.98
N ILE A 202 -9.39 5.86 4.02
CA ILE A 202 -10.83 5.63 4.22
C ILE A 202 -11.10 4.16 4.53
N ILE A 203 -10.56 3.25 3.72
CA ILE A 203 -10.73 1.81 3.92
C ILE A 203 -10.14 1.38 5.27
N GLY A 204 -8.94 1.87 5.59
CA GLY A 204 -8.29 1.61 6.89
C GLY A 204 -9.14 2.10 8.06
N ALA A 205 -9.71 3.30 7.98
CA ALA A 205 -10.59 3.86 9.01
C ALA A 205 -11.87 3.04 9.19
N VAL A 206 -12.48 2.55 8.10
CA VAL A 206 -13.68 1.70 8.17
C VAL A 206 -13.38 0.37 8.85
N ILE A 207 -12.28 -0.29 8.49
CA ILE A 207 -11.86 -1.56 9.12
C ILE A 207 -11.56 -1.35 10.60
N LEU A 208 -10.76 -0.32 10.92
CA LEU A 208 -10.39 -0.02 12.30
C LEU A 208 -11.64 0.26 13.16
N LYS A 209 -12.60 1.04 12.62
CA LYS A 209 -13.88 1.29 13.30
C LYS A 209 -14.65 -0.01 13.55
N GLY A 210 -14.73 -0.90 12.56
CA GLY A 210 -15.40 -2.20 12.70
C GLY A 210 -14.77 -3.07 13.79
N VAL A 211 -13.43 -3.17 13.80
CA VAL A 211 -12.69 -3.94 14.81
C VAL A 211 -12.88 -3.34 16.21
N LEU A 212 -12.74 -2.02 16.36
CA LEU A 212 -12.91 -1.35 17.65
C LEU A 212 -14.34 -1.49 18.18
N GLN A 213 -15.36 -1.42 17.30
CA GLN A 213 -16.75 -1.66 17.70
C GLN A 213 -16.99 -3.10 18.15
N ALA A 214 -16.42 -4.09 17.45
CA ALA A 214 -16.54 -5.48 17.83
C ALA A 214 -15.85 -5.78 19.17
N LEU A 215 -14.65 -5.21 19.39
CA LEU A 215 -13.94 -5.31 20.67
C LEU A 215 -14.72 -4.64 21.81
N ALA A 216 -15.25 -3.43 21.58
CA ALA A 216 -16.09 -2.75 22.57
C ALA A 216 -17.34 -3.57 22.92
N ALA A 217 -17.96 -4.25 21.96
CA ALA A 217 -19.09 -5.13 22.20
C ALA A 217 -18.72 -6.34 23.07
N VAL A 218 -17.56 -6.96 22.83
CA VAL A 218 -17.02 -8.03 23.70
C VAL A 218 -16.79 -7.50 25.11
N THR A 219 -16.06 -6.38 25.24
CA THR A 219 -15.71 -5.78 26.53
C THR A 219 -16.96 -5.44 27.35
N ASN A 220 -17.94 -4.75 26.76
CA ASN A 220 -19.16 -4.35 27.47
C ASN A 220 -19.98 -5.55 27.95
N ARG A 221 -20.09 -6.60 27.12
CA ARG A 221 -20.82 -7.81 27.53
C ARG A 221 -20.07 -8.61 28.59
N MET A 222 -18.76 -8.73 28.47
CA MET A 222 -17.94 -9.36 29.51
C MET A 222 -18.02 -8.60 30.85
N GLN A 223 -18.07 -7.26 30.80
CA GLN A 223 -18.29 -6.45 32.00
C GLN A 223 -19.65 -6.79 32.64
N SER A 224 -20.74 -6.87 31.85
CA SER A 224 -22.05 -7.24 32.39
C SER A 224 -22.09 -8.64 33.02
N MET A 225 -21.27 -9.59 32.53
CA MET A 225 -21.13 -10.93 33.13
C MET A 225 -20.32 -10.92 34.43
N ALA A 226 -19.43 -9.95 34.61
CA ALA A 226 -18.58 -9.81 35.79
C ALA A 226 -19.18 -8.94 36.90
N GLU A 227 -20.23 -8.18 36.60
CA GLU A 227 -20.97 -7.36 37.57
C GLU A 227 -21.78 -8.23 38.56
N ALA A 228 -22.29 -7.61 39.63
CA ALA A 228 -22.64 -8.25 40.91
C ALA A 228 -23.62 -9.45 40.84
N ASP A 229 -24.48 -9.53 39.83
CA ASP A 229 -25.42 -10.66 39.66
C ASP A 229 -24.83 -11.85 38.91
N ALA A 230 -23.63 -11.71 38.33
CA ALA A 230 -22.91 -12.73 37.58
C ALA A 230 -23.82 -13.53 36.64
N ASP A 231 -24.59 -12.82 35.80
CA ASP A 231 -25.59 -13.43 34.95
C ASP A 231 -24.95 -14.24 33.81
N LEU A 232 -24.73 -15.52 34.09
CA LEU A 232 -24.20 -16.50 33.13
C LEU A 232 -25.24 -16.95 32.09
N THR A 233 -26.40 -16.31 31.98
CA THR A 233 -27.36 -16.57 30.89
C THR A 233 -27.12 -15.71 29.66
N VAL A 234 -26.39 -14.59 29.80
CA VAL A 234 -26.02 -13.70 28.70
C VAL A 234 -24.97 -14.38 27.80
N ARG A 235 -25.04 -14.14 26.49
CA ARG A 235 -24.05 -14.63 25.50
C ARG A 235 -23.52 -13.49 24.65
N LEU A 236 -22.30 -13.62 24.15
CA LEU A 236 -21.66 -12.62 23.29
C LEU A 236 -22.31 -12.53 21.91
N ASN A 237 -22.79 -13.64 21.34
CA ASN A 237 -23.56 -13.69 20.08
C ASN A 237 -23.00 -12.77 18.95
N ILE A 238 -21.69 -12.76 18.77
CA ILE A 238 -21.01 -11.97 17.73
C ILE A 238 -20.95 -12.82 16.46
N GLN A 239 -21.70 -12.41 15.43
CA GLN A 239 -21.79 -13.13 14.14
C GLN A 239 -20.63 -12.86 13.17
N SER A 240 -19.47 -12.44 13.69
CA SER A 240 -18.31 -12.23 12.84
C SER A 240 -17.64 -13.55 12.44
N LYS A 241 -17.03 -13.56 11.26
CA LYS A 241 -16.23 -14.69 10.75
C LYS A 241 -14.73 -14.51 10.96
N ASP A 242 -14.33 -13.37 11.50
CA ASP A 242 -12.95 -13.05 11.86
C ASP A 242 -12.55 -13.65 13.23
N GLU A 243 -11.33 -13.34 13.66
CA GLU A 243 -10.75 -13.74 14.93
C GLU A 243 -11.59 -13.29 16.13
N VAL A 244 -12.27 -12.14 16.03
CA VAL A 244 -13.15 -11.62 17.09
C VAL A 244 -14.39 -12.51 17.25
N GLY A 245 -14.98 -12.95 16.14
CA GLY A 245 -16.09 -13.91 16.16
C GLY A 245 -15.69 -15.29 16.70
N ILE A 246 -14.47 -15.75 16.38
CA ILE A 246 -13.92 -17.00 16.95
C ILE A 246 -13.74 -16.87 18.47
N LEU A 247 -13.15 -15.77 18.93
CA LEU A 247 -12.95 -15.49 20.35
C LEU A 247 -14.29 -15.46 21.10
N ALA A 248 -15.30 -14.79 20.54
CA ALA A 248 -16.62 -14.71 21.15
C ALA A 248 -17.26 -16.09 21.38
N ARG A 249 -17.15 -17.00 20.40
CA ARG A 249 -17.65 -18.38 20.53
C ARG A 249 -16.92 -19.18 21.63
N HIS A 250 -15.61 -19.01 21.76
CA HIS A 250 -14.86 -19.68 22.82
C HIS A 250 -15.25 -19.17 24.22
N ILE A 251 -15.50 -17.86 24.35
CA ILE A 251 -16.00 -17.28 25.60
C ILE A 251 -17.39 -17.82 25.92
N ASP A 252 -18.31 -17.86 24.95
CA ASP A 252 -19.65 -18.41 25.17
C ASP A 252 -19.60 -19.88 25.66
N HIS A 253 -18.76 -20.71 25.05
CA HIS A 253 -18.56 -22.10 25.50
C HIS A 253 -17.92 -22.18 26.90
N PHE A 254 -17.01 -21.27 27.24
CA PHE A 254 -16.44 -21.20 28.58
C PHE A 254 -17.51 -20.84 29.63
N VAL A 255 -18.39 -19.87 29.33
CA VAL A 255 -19.52 -19.50 30.18
C VAL A 255 -20.49 -20.69 30.37
N ASP A 256 -20.79 -21.45 29.31
CA ASP A 256 -21.61 -22.68 29.41
C ASP A 256 -21.02 -23.69 30.40
N LYS A 257 -19.69 -23.87 30.37
CA LYS A 257 -19.00 -24.78 31.30
C LYS A 257 -19.09 -24.28 32.75
N ILE A 258 -18.91 -22.99 33.00
CA ILE A 258 -19.05 -22.42 34.34
C ILE A 258 -20.49 -22.60 34.84
N ALA A 259 -21.49 -22.27 34.02
CA ALA A 259 -22.90 -22.41 34.38
C ALA A 259 -23.27 -23.86 34.73
N SER A 260 -22.76 -24.83 33.97
CA SER A 260 -22.95 -26.26 34.27
C SER A 260 -22.31 -26.67 35.60
N VAL A 261 -21.11 -26.18 35.92
CA VAL A 261 -20.43 -26.47 37.18
C VAL A 261 -21.20 -25.87 38.36
N LEU A 262 -21.64 -24.61 38.27
CA LEU A 262 -22.48 -24.00 39.31
C LEU A 262 -23.81 -24.73 39.50
N GLY A 263 -24.44 -25.19 38.42
CA GLY A 263 -25.66 -26.01 38.49
C GLY A 263 -25.42 -27.31 39.26
N GLY A 264 -24.27 -27.97 39.05
CA GLY A 264 -23.86 -29.13 39.84
C GLY A 264 -23.67 -28.83 41.32
N VAL A 265 -23.00 -27.71 41.65
CA VAL A 265 -22.80 -27.26 43.04
C VAL A 265 -24.14 -26.96 43.73
N LYS A 266 -25.09 -26.31 43.03
CA LYS A 266 -26.43 -26.07 43.55
C LYS A 266 -27.15 -27.38 43.89
N ASN A 267 -27.19 -28.33 42.96
CA ASN A 267 -27.84 -29.62 43.19
C ASN A 267 -27.20 -30.39 44.37
N ALA A 268 -25.88 -30.34 44.50
CA ALA A 268 -25.16 -30.93 45.63
C ALA A 268 -25.52 -30.25 46.96
N THR A 269 -25.67 -28.92 46.96
CA THR A 269 -26.07 -28.13 48.13
C THR A 269 -27.51 -28.43 48.54
N ASP A 270 -28.44 -28.51 47.58
CA ASP A 270 -29.84 -28.88 47.83
C ASP A 270 -29.94 -30.29 48.42
N SER A 271 -29.18 -31.24 47.87
CA SER A 271 -29.10 -32.61 48.40
C SER A 271 -28.56 -32.63 49.83
N LEU A 272 -27.49 -31.88 50.11
CA LEU A 272 -26.91 -31.75 51.44
C LEU A 272 -27.92 -31.15 52.43
N GLY A 273 -28.71 -30.15 52.00
CA GLY A 273 -29.80 -29.60 52.78
C GLY A 273 -30.87 -30.64 53.12
N GLY A 274 -31.28 -31.46 52.14
CA GLY A 274 -32.19 -32.58 52.36
C GLY A 274 -31.66 -33.60 53.37
N THR A 275 -30.40 -34.01 53.21
CA THR A 275 -29.73 -34.93 54.17
C THR A 275 -29.65 -34.33 55.56
N ALA A 276 -29.40 -33.03 55.70
CA ALA A 276 -29.38 -32.36 57.00
C ALA A 276 -30.76 -32.38 57.70
N VAL A 277 -31.85 -32.20 56.94
CA VAL A 277 -33.23 -32.32 57.46
C VAL A 277 -33.52 -33.75 57.92
N GLU A 278 -33.14 -34.76 57.14
CA GLU A 278 -33.32 -36.17 57.50
C GLU A 278 -32.49 -36.56 58.73
N MET A 279 -31.25 -36.04 58.83
CA MET A 279 -30.40 -36.23 60.00
C MET A 279 -31.00 -35.58 61.26
N TYR A 280 -31.61 -34.40 61.13
CA TYR A 280 -32.32 -33.75 62.23
C TYR A 280 -33.54 -34.57 62.69
N ALA A 281 -34.35 -35.07 61.75
CA ALA A 281 -35.50 -35.91 62.06
C ALA A 281 -35.08 -37.21 62.77
N THR A 282 -34.03 -37.87 62.26
CA THR A 282 -33.45 -39.08 62.85
C THR A 282 -32.92 -38.81 64.26
N SER A 283 -32.21 -37.69 64.46
CA SER A 283 -31.74 -37.27 65.79
C SER A 283 -32.89 -37.09 66.78
N LYS A 284 -34.01 -36.51 66.33
CA LYS A 284 -35.20 -36.32 67.19
C LYS A 284 -35.90 -37.64 67.53
N GLN A 285 -35.94 -38.57 66.58
CA GLN A 285 -36.43 -39.93 66.83
C GLN A 285 -35.54 -40.66 67.83
N GLN A 286 -34.21 -40.54 67.69
CA GLN A 286 -33.25 -41.14 68.61
C GLN A 286 -33.38 -40.60 70.04
N GLU A 287 -33.61 -39.30 70.22
CA GLU A 287 -33.93 -38.70 71.52
C GLU A 287 -35.15 -39.39 72.17
N THR A 288 -36.22 -39.59 71.39
CA THR A 288 -37.43 -40.28 71.84
C THR A 288 -37.14 -41.74 72.23
N THR A 289 -36.35 -42.45 71.44
CA THR A 289 -35.93 -43.82 71.74
C THR A 289 -35.08 -43.89 73.02
N ILE A 290 -34.18 -42.92 73.24
CA ILE A 290 -33.38 -42.82 74.47
C ILE A 290 -34.28 -42.62 75.69
N HIS A 291 -35.31 -41.77 75.60
CA HIS A 291 -36.30 -41.62 76.69
C HIS A 291 -37.00 -42.95 77.01
N HIS A 292 -37.40 -43.70 75.98
CA HIS A 292 -38.04 -44.99 76.16
C HIS A 292 -37.09 -46.02 76.78
N PHE A 293 -35.82 -46.06 76.35
CA PHE A 293 -34.79 -46.89 76.97
C PHE A 293 -34.61 -46.55 78.45
N GLY A 294 -34.52 -45.26 78.80
CA GLY A 294 -34.38 -44.83 80.20
C GLY A 294 -35.56 -45.26 81.08
N ALA A 295 -36.79 -45.17 80.56
CA ALA A 295 -37.99 -45.66 81.23
C ALA A 295 -37.94 -47.19 81.44
N SER A 296 -37.64 -47.95 80.39
CA SER A 296 -37.49 -49.41 80.47
C SER A 296 -36.35 -49.83 81.40
N THR A 297 -35.21 -49.13 81.42
CA THR A 297 -34.12 -49.38 82.37
C THR A 297 -34.58 -49.15 83.81
N THR A 298 -35.41 -48.13 84.06
CA THR A 298 -35.99 -47.87 85.39
C THR A 298 -36.94 -48.99 85.83
N GLU A 299 -37.78 -49.48 84.92
CA GLU A 299 -38.67 -50.61 85.15
C GLU A 299 -37.89 -51.92 85.38
N ILE A 300 -36.87 -52.20 84.58
CA ILE A 300 -35.95 -53.33 84.78
C ILE A 300 -35.29 -53.23 86.15
N ALA A 301 -34.80 -52.06 86.55
CA ALA A 301 -34.20 -51.88 87.87
C ALA A 301 -35.20 -52.14 89.00
N ALA A 302 -36.47 -51.73 88.83
CA ALA A 302 -37.54 -52.03 89.78
C ALA A 302 -37.83 -53.55 89.83
N ALA A 303 -37.94 -54.21 88.68
CA ALA A 303 -38.13 -55.66 88.59
C ALA A 303 -36.97 -56.43 89.24
N VAL A 304 -35.72 -56.00 89.02
CA VAL A 304 -34.53 -56.59 89.66
C VAL A 304 -34.57 -56.42 91.18
N ARG A 305 -34.96 -55.24 91.69
CA ARG A 305 -35.18 -55.05 93.14
C ARG A 305 -36.24 -56.01 93.66
N GLN A 306 -37.36 -56.15 92.96
CA GLN A 306 -38.44 -57.05 93.36
C GLN A 306 -38.00 -58.53 93.32
N ILE A 307 -37.29 -58.95 92.27
CA ILE A 307 -36.68 -60.29 92.19
C ILE A 307 -35.73 -60.53 93.36
N THR A 308 -34.95 -59.53 93.76
CA THR A 308 -34.03 -59.64 94.90
C THR A 308 -34.80 -59.79 96.22
N VAL A 309 -35.88 -59.03 96.42
CA VAL A 309 -36.78 -59.19 97.58
C VAL A 309 -37.40 -60.58 97.60
N THR A 310 -38.00 -61.00 96.49
CA THR A 310 -38.64 -62.32 96.37
C THR A 310 -37.63 -63.46 96.53
N GLY A 311 -36.41 -63.28 96.02
CA GLY A 311 -35.31 -64.23 96.16
C GLY A 311 -34.83 -64.37 97.60
N ASN A 312 -34.72 -63.27 98.34
CA ASN A 312 -34.43 -63.30 99.78
C ASN A 312 -35.58 -63.98 100.57
N GLU A 313 -36.83 -63.69 100.21
CA GLU A 313 -38.00 -64.32 100.80
C GLU A 313 -38.01 -65.83 100.55
N LEU A 314 -37.72 -66.27 99.32
CA LEU A 314 -37.56 -67.68 98.97
C LEU A 314 -36.44 -68.36 99.75
N VAL A 315 -35.29 -67.72 99.93
CA VAL A 315 -34.18 -68.26 100.75
C VAL A 315 -34.63 -68.43 102.20
N ASN A 316 -35.34 -67.46 102.76
CA ASN A 316 -35.90 -67.57 104.11
C ASN A 316 -36.91 -68.72 104.21
N THR A 317 -37.83 -68.86 103.25
CA THR A 317 -38.78 -69.98 103.21
C THR A 317 -38.07 -71.33 103.05
N MET A 318 -37.02 -71.41 102.23
CA MET A 318 -36.23 -72.64 102.09
C MET A 318 -35.49 -72.99 103.37
N SER A 319 -34.96 -72.00 104.09
CA SER A 319 -34.35 -72.21 105.41
C SER A 319 -35.39 -72.67 106.44
N GLU A 320 -36.61 -72.13 106.40
CA GLU A 320 -37.72 -72.58 107.24
C GLU A 320 -38.13 -74.02 106.91
N VAL A 321 -38.27 -74.37 105.63
CA VAL A 321 -38.56 -75.73 105.16
C VAL A 321 -37.44 -76.70 105.56
N GLU A 322 -36.18 -76.31 105.43
CA GLU A 322 -35.03 -77.10 105.90
C GLU A 322 -35.12 -77.33 107.42
N GLY A 323 -35.45 -76.29 108.19
CA GLY A 323 -35.69 -76.39 109.62
C GLY A 323 -36.82 -77.37 109.97
N VAL A 324 -37.96 -77.26 109.30
CA VAL A 324 -39.10 -78.17 109.46
C VAL A 324 -38.72 -79.60 109.07
N ALA A 325 -38.06 -79.79 107.93
CA ALA A 325 -37.63 -81.10 107.45
C ALA A 325 -36.64 -81.75 108.44
N LYS A 326 -35.69 -80.98 108.99
CA LYS A 326 -34.76 -81.45 110.02
C LYS A 326 -35.49 -81.83 111.30
N ASN A 327 -36.50 -81.05 111.71
CA ASN A 327 -37.31 -81.35 112.89
C ASN A 327 -38.16 -82.62 112.67
N SER A 328 -38.80 -82.75 111.51
CA SER A 328 -39.54 -83.95 111.09
C SER A 328 -38.64 -85.18 110.99
N ALA A 329 -37.43 -85.06 110.45
CA ALA A 329 -36.44 -86.13 110.43
C ALA A 329 -36.01 -86.52 111.85
N GLY A 330 -35.83 -85.55 112.76
CA GLY A 330 -35.56 -85.80 114.18
C GLY A 330 -36.70 -86.53 114.89
N LEU A 331 -37.95 -86.14 114.64
CA LEU A 331 -39.16 -86.82 115.15
C LEU A 331 -39.29 -88.24 114.58
N ALA A 332 -38.98 -88.45 113.30
CA ALA A 332 -38.98 -89.77 112.68
C ALA A 332 -37.85 -90.68 113.22
N ALA A 333 -36.66 -90.12 113.50
CA ALA A 333 -35.55 -90.85 114.09
C ALA A 333 -35.83 -91.25 115.55
N THR A 334 -36.43 -90.35 116.34
CA THR A 334 -36.90 -90.68 117.70
C THR A 334 -38.04 -91.70 117.69
N SER A 335 -38.95 -91.64 116.71
CA SER A 335 -39.97 -92.67 116.51
C SER A 335 -39.37 -94.03 116.13
N ARG A 336 -38.32 -94.10 115.31
CA ARG A 336 -37.64 -95.36 114.96
C ARG A 336 -36.81 -95.96 116.09
N ALA A 337 -36.28 -95.15 117.00
CA ALA A 337 -35.54 -95.64 118.17
C ALA A 337 -36.45 -96.16 119.30
N GLY A 338 -37.77 -95.91 119.20
CA GLY A 338 -38.77 -96.33 120.18
C GLY A 338 -39.59 -97.58 119.82
N LEU A 339 -39.27 -98.27 118.72
CA LEU A 339 -39.86 -99.54 118.29
C LEU A 339 -38.79 -100.64 118.30
#